data_AF-A0A7S2IEM4-F1
#
_entry.id   AF-A0A7S2IEM4-F1
#
_cell.length_a   1.000
_cell.length_b   1.000
_cell.length_c   1.000
_cell.angle_alpha   90.00
_cell.angle_beta   90.00
_cell.angle_gamma   90.00
#
_symmetry.space_group_name_H-M   'P 1'
#
loop_
_entity.id
_entity.type
_entity.pdbx_description
1 polymer ?
#
loop_
_entity_poly.entity_id
_entity_poly.type
_entity_poly.pdbx_seq_one_letter_code
_entity_poly.pdbx_strand_id
1 'polypeptide(L)'
;CKKGGRGKDGENGESKRSFQEMIENLFCPIFEATLRPEDNPEVAELLTHIVGFDSVDDEGSAEEPCGCTRPSDWTQEKNPAYSWQLYYLWANIEVLNQLRKERGLNTFDFRPHAGETGDVMHLAATYMLCRSINHGINLDRQVSLQYLYYLDQVGLSISPLSNNFLFRKIAENPFPKLFKRGLNVTLSTDDPLLFHMSDDPLLEEYSVARASFDLSMTDVSEIARNSVLQSGFEDSWKQKWLGPNYDRGVTHCDETKTHVPLIRAKYRGEHLAQEHMLVSLIAANKGKEVLQEMMVQFGLARNGHKQIFDDNVPVGTSFPEQNQL
;
A
#
# COMPACT_ATOMS: atom_id res chain seq x y z
N CYS A 1 -18.32 17.52 -0.22
CA CYS A 1 -18.82 18.80 0.33
C CYS A 1 -20.23 19.17 -0.18
N LYS A 2 -21.25 19.09 0.67
CA LYS A 2 -22.59 19.74 0.56
C LYS A 2 -22.61 20.84 1.63
N LYS A 3 -23.20 22.04 1.56
CA LYS A 3 -24.15 22.76 0.68
C LYS A 3 -23.89 24.26 0.92
N GLY A 4 -23.89 25.09 -0.13
CA GLY A 4 -24.06 26.53 -0.01
C GLY A 4 -25.39 26.91 -0.66
N GLY A 5 -26.36 27.35 0.14
CA GLY A 5 -27.64 27.84 -0.37
C GLY A 5 -27.56 29.32 -0.74
N ARG A 6 -28.02 29.67 -1.94
CA ARG A 6 -28.58 30.99 -2.28
C ARG A 6 -29.32 30.94 -3.61
N GLY A 7 -30.52 31.54 -3.60
CA GLY A 7 -31.02 32.38 -4.69
C GLY A 7 -31.84 31.68 -5.78
N LYS A 8 -33.12 32.05 -5.84
CA LYS A 8 -34.09 31.71 -6.88
C LYS A 8 -33.85 32.47 -8.19
N ASP A 9 -34.29 31.82 -9.26
CA ASP A 9 -34.78 32.34 -10.56
C ASP A 9 -33.76 32.91 -11.56
N GLY A 10 -33.36 32.03 -12.48
CA GLY A 10 -32.79 32.36 -13.79
C GLY A 10 -32.68 31.08 -14.62
N GLU A 11 -33.46 30.98 -15.71
CA GLU A 11 -33.29 29.98 -16.76
C GLU A 11 -31.93 30.18 -17.45
N ASN A 12 -30.87 29.69 -16.83
CA ASN A 12 -29.63 29.34 -17.51
C ASN A 12 -29.61 27.82 -17.56
N GLY A 13 -29.45 27.24 -18.76
CA GLY A 13 -29.17 25.81 -18.88
C GLY A 13 -27.87 25.52 -18.13
N GLU A 14 -27.99 25.08 -16.87
CA GLU A 14 -26.85 24.59 -16.10
C GLU A 14 -26.28 23.41 -16.89
N SER A 15 -25.12 23.63 -17.52
CA SER A 15 -24.31 22.54 -18.06
C SER A 15 -24.16 21.51 -16.96
N LYS A 16 -24.71 20.32 -17.16
CA LYS A 16 -24.61 19.25 -16.16
C LYS A 16 -23.13 19.00 -15.91
N ARG A 17 -22.72 19.15 -14.66
CA ARG A 17 -21.34 18.84 -14.25
C ARG A 17 -21.04 17.39 -14.62
N SER A 18 -19.92 17.19 -15.30
CA SER A 18 -19.48 15.88 -15.76
C SER A 18 -18.22 15.44 -15.01
N PHE A 19 -17.90 14.15 -15.06
CA PHE A 19 -16.62 13.68 -14.53
C PHE A 19 -15.42 14.31 -15.27
N GLN A 20 -15.57 14.63 -16.56
CA GLN A 20 -14.55 15.34 -17.33
C GLN A 20 -14.22 16.71 -16.70
N GLU A 21 -15.23 17.47 -16.30
CA GLU A 21 -15.03 18.78 -15.66
C GLU A 21 -14.23 18.65 -14.36
N MET A 22 -14.46 17.58 -13.59
CA MET A 22 -13.66 17.31 -12.38
C MET A 22 -12.19 17.01 -12.72
N ILE A 23 -11.93 16.17 -13.73
CA ILE A 23 -10.57 15.88 -14.21
C ILE A 23 -9.89 17.18 -14.67
N GLU A 24 -10.58 18.00 -15.46
CA GLU A 24 -10.04 19.26 -15.98
C GLU A 24 -9.72 20.26 -14.85
N ASN A 25 -10.61 20.39 -13.87
CA ASN A 25 -10.39 21.25 -12.71
C ASN A 25 -9.18 20.80 -11.87
N LEU A 26 -8.86 19.51 -11.89
CA LEU A 26 -7.68 18.98 -11.19
C LEU A 26 -6.41 19.16 -12.03
N PHE A 27 -6.41 18.69 -13.28
CA PHE A 27 -5.18 18.53 -14.04
C PHE A 27 -4.85 19.72 -14.94
N CYS A 28 -5.82 20.45 -15.50
CA CYS A 28 -5.51 21.58 -16.37
C CYS A 28 -4.66 22.65 -15.67
N PRO A 29 -4.98 23.12 -14.45
CA PRO A 29 -4.15 24.09 -13.75
C PRO A 29 -2.72 23.57 -13.48
N ILE A 30 -2.58 22.26 -13.22
CA ILE A 30 -1.29 21.64 -12.92
C ILE A 30 -0.45 21.51 -14.20
N PHE A 31 -1.07 21.14 -15.32
CA PHE A 31 -0.40 21.14 -16.63
C PHE A 31 0.03 22.54 -17.05
N GLU A 32 -0.84 23.53 -16.88
CA GLU A 32 -0.53 24.94 -17.19
C GLU A 32 0.64 25.45 -16.36
N ALA A 33 0.61 25.27 -15.04
CA ALA A 33 1.71 25.65 -14.16
C ALA A 33 3.00 24.84 -14.45
N THR A 34 2.86 23.59 -14.93
CA THR A 34 4.00 22.76 -15.36
C THR A 34 4.57 23.20 -16.69
N LEU A 35 3.79 23.80 -17.61
CA LEU A 35 4.27 24.25 -18.92
C LEU A 35 4.79 25.70 -18.86
N ARG A 36 4.02 26.58 -18.22
CA ARG A 36 4.22 28.03 -18.10
C ARG A 36 4.18 28.43 -16.61
N PRO A 37 5.22 28.10 -15.84
CA PRO A 37 5.27 28.45 -14.41
C PRO A 37 5.18 29.95 -14.15
N GLU A 38 5.61 30.78 -15.11
CA GLU A 38 5.51 32.25 -15.06
C GLU A 38 4.07 32.77 -15.03
N ASP A 39 3.11 32.05 -15.61
CA ASP A 39 1.71 32.44 -15.61
C ASP A 39 1.04 32.16 -14.25
N ASN A 40 1.57 31.17 -13.51
CA ASN A 40 1.03 30.72 -12.22
C ASN A 40 2.17 30.38 -11.23
N PRO A 41 2.97 31.37 -10.79
CA PRO A 41 4.19 31.12 -10.02
C PRO A 41 3.93 30.46 -8.66
N GLU A 42 2.85 30.86 -7.98
CA GLU A 42 2.46 30.29 -6.68
C GLU A 42 2.07 28.81 -6.79
N VAL A 43 1.36 28.44 -7.88
CA VAL A 43 0.99 27.04 -8.15
C VAL A 43 2.23 26.24 -8.52
N ALA A 44 3.12 26.79 -9.35
CA ALA A 44 4.36 26.13 -9.71
C ALA A 44 5.24 25.85 -8.49
N GLU A 45 5.35 26.80 -7.55
CA GLU A 45 6.06 26.62 -6.28
C GLU A 45 5.39 25.56 -5.41
N LEU A 46 4.08 25.63 -5.22
CA LEU A 46 3.32 24.62 -4.46
C LEU A 46 3.55 23.20 -4.99
N LEU A 47 3.56 23.03 -6.31
CA LEU A 47 3.77 21.73 -6.95
C LEU A 47 5.16 21.14 -6.68
N THR A 48 6.15 21.94 -6.27
CA THR A 48 7.46 21.42 -5.84
C THR A 48 7.41 20.72 -4.48
N HIS A 49 6.39 21.04 -3.66
CA HIS A 49 6.19 20.46 -2.34
C HIS A 49 5.19 19.30 -2.33
N ILE A 50 4.40 19.13 -3.40
CA ILE A 50 3.47 18.01 -3.53
C ILE A 50 4.24 16.77 -4.01
N VAL A 51 4.01 15.64 -3.33
CA VAL A 51 4.70 14.37 -3.61
C VAL A 51 3.79 13.28 -4.15
N GLY A 52 2.47 13.46 -4.07
CA GLY A 52 1.54 12.47 -4.57
C GLY A 52 0.07 12.88 -4.53
N PHE A 53 -0.75 12.07 -5.20
CA PHE A 53 -2.19 12.16 -5.22
C PHE A 53 -2.80 10.99 -4.45
N ASP A 54 -3.83 11.31 -3.68
CA ASP A 54 -4.61 10.35 -2.93
C ASP A 54 -6.09 10.55 -3.29
N SER A 55 -6.75 9.47 -3.69
CA SER A 55 -8.17 9.46 -3.99
C SER A 55 -8.90 8.87 -2.79
N VAL A 56 -9.92 9.58 -2.31
CA VAL A 56 -10.66 9.24 -1.09
C VAL A 56 -12.17 9.34 -1.35
N ASP A 57 -12.93 8.43 -0.76
CA ASP A 57 -14.38 8.52 -0.52
C ASP A 57 -14.77 7.37 0.44
N ASP A 58 -16.03 7.28 0.85
CA ASP A 58 -16.57 6.09 1.52
C ASP A 58 -16.56 4.89 0.56
N GLU A 59 -15.51 4.05 0.64
CA GLU A 59 -15.32 2.85 -0.18
C GLU A 59 -16.51 1.86 -0.09
N GLY A 60 -17.33 1.92 0.98
CA GLY A 60 -18.52 1.10 1.15
C GLY A 60 -19.75 1.57 0.36
N SER A 61 -19.67 2.74 -0.26
CA SER A 61 -20.76 3.32 -1.05
C SER A 61 -21.06 2.50 -2.31
N ALA A 62 -22.32 2.50 -2.72
CA ALA A 62 -22.73 1.83 -3.94
C ALA A 62 -22.17 2.56 -5.18
N GLU A 63 -21.43 1.81 -6.00
CA GLU A 63 -20.85 2.28 -7.26
C GLU A 63 -21.62 1.71 -8.46
N GLU A 64 -21.62 2.44 -9.56
CA GLU A 64 -22.13 1.92 -10.83
C GLU A 64 -21.11 0.97 -11.48
N PRO A 65 -21.56 -0.09 -12.20
CA PRO A 65 -20.65 -1.01 -12.86
C PRO A 65 -19.67 -0.32 -13.80
N CYS A 66 -18.44 -0.84 -13.86
CA CYS A 66 -17.45 -0.33 -14.80
C CYS A 66 -17.98 -0.46 -16.25
N GLY A 67 -17.99 0.66 -16.98
CA GLY A 67 -18.50 0.73 -18.34
C GLY A 67 -17.59 1.54 -19.26
N CYS A 68 -17.95 1.59 -20.55
CA CYS A 68 -17.20 2.32 -21.57
C CYS A 68 -17.63 3.79 -21.71
N THR A 69 -18.42 4.32 -20.77
CA THR A 69 -18.85 5.72 -20.77
C THR A 69 -17.64 6.63 -20.65
N ARG A 70 -17.58 7.66 -21.50
CA ARG A 70 -16.50 8.65 -21.45
C ARG A 70 -16.72 9.61 -20.28
N PRO A 71 -15.67 10.22 -19.72
CA PRO A 71 -15.82 11.20 -18.65
C PRO A 71 -16.75 12.37 -18.99
N SER A 72 -16.78 12.79 -20.26
CA SER A 72 -17.67 13.85 -20.76
C SER A 72 -19.15 13.49 -20.67
N ASP A 73 -19.44 12.20 -20.82
CA ASP A 73 -20.81 11.69 -20.90
C ASP A 73 -21.32 11.28 -19.52
N TRP A 74 -20.41 11.14 -18.53
CA TRP A 74 -20.76 10.84 -17.15
C TRP A 74 -21.29 12.09 -16.43
N THR A 75 -22.60 12.30 -16.53
CA THR A 75 -23.33 13.45 -15.95
C THR A 75 -24.35 13.05 -14.88
N GLN A 76 -24.30 11.78 -14.46
CA GLN A 76 -25.19 11.22 -13.45
C GLN A 76 -24.67 11.48 -12.03
N GLU A 77 -25.59 11.56 -11.05
CA GLU A 77 -25.24 11.83 -9.65
C GLU A 77 -24.53 10.65 -8.97
N LYS A 78 -24.70 9.44 -9.48
CA LYS A 78 -24.05 8.24 -8.93
C LYS A 78 -22.57 8.20 -9.28
N ASN A 79 -21.78 7.74 -8.31
CA ASN A 79 -20.34 7.55 -8.50
C ASN A 79 -20.07 6.47 -9.57
N PRO A 80 -19.15 6.73 -10.52
CA PRO A 80 -18.64 5.68 -11.39
C PRO A 80 -17.87 4.63 -10.59
N ALA A 81 -17.68 3.44 -11.17
CA ALA A 81 -16.81 2.41 -10.61
C ALA A 81 -15.46 3.01 -10.20
N TYR A 82 -14.99 2.67 -9.00
CA TYR A 82 -13.76 3.23 -8.48
C TYR A 82 -12.55 2.91 -9.38
N SER A 83 -12.48 1.69 -9.91
CA SER A 83 -11.46 1.29 -10.89
C SER A 83 -11.44 2.18 -12.15
N TRP A 84 -12.60 2.62 -12.61
CA TRP A 84 -12.72 3.55 -13.74
C TRP A 84 -12.22 4.94 -13.37
N GLN A 85 -12.53 5.41 -12.15
CA GLN A 85 -12.02 6.69 -11.63
C GLN A 85 -10.49 6.68 -11.51
N LEU A 86 -9.95 5.64 -10.88
CA LEU A 86 -8.52 5.42 -10.72
C LEU A 86 -7.78 5.42 -12.06
N TYR A 87 -8.35 4.81 -13.10
CA TYR A 87 -7.73 4.81 -14.43
C TYR A 87 -7.55 6.23 -14.99
N TYR A 88 -8.59 7.08 -14.95
CA TYR A 88 -8.46 8.44 -15.49
C TYR A 88 -7.56 9.33 -14.65
N LEU A 89 -7.56 9.16 -13.33
CA LEU A 89 -6.60 9.84 -12.44
C LEU A 89 -5.17 9.40 -12.76
N TRP A 90 -4.92 8.09 -12.78
CA TRP A 90 -3.62 7.50 -13.10
C TRP A 90 -3.10 7.93 -14.47
N ALA A 91 -3.93 7.87 -15.51
CA ALA A 91 -3.52 8.22 -16.88
C ALA A 91 -3.06 9.69 -16.98
N ASN A 92 -3.79 10.61 -16.33
CA ASN A 92 -3.39 12.02 -16.30
C ASN A 92 -2.13 12.25 -15.47
N ILE A 93 -2.00 11.60 -14.30
CA ILE A 93 -0.79 11.67 -13.46
C ILE A 93 0.42 11.15 -14.23
N GLU A 94 0.30 10.05 -14.96
CA GLU A 94 1.41 9.46 -15.72
C GLU A 94 1.88 10.37 -16.86
N VAL A 95 0.96 10.92 -17.65
CA VAL A 95 1.30 11.90 -18.70
C VAL A 95 1.94 13.15 -18.11
N LEU A 96 1.38 13.65 -17.00
CA LEU A 96 1.93 14.80 -16.29
C LEU A 96 3.34 14.51 -15.76
N ASN A 97 3.58 13.34 -15.18
CA ASN A 97 4.88 12.93 -14.67
C ASN A 97 5.92 12.83 -15.78
N GLN A 98 5.55 12.31 -16.96
CA GLN A 98 6.45 12.29 -18.11
C GLN A 98 6.86 13.70 -18.52
N LEU A 99 5.90 14.63 -18.63
CA LEU A 99 6.18 16.05 -18.92
C LEU A 99 7.08 16.68 -17.85
N ARG A 100 6.75 16.50 -16.57
CA ARG A 100 7.52 17.06 -15.45
C ARG A 100 8.96 16.54 -15.44
N LYS A 101 9.14 15.24 -15.70
CA LYS A 101 10.45 14.60 -15.79
C LYS A 101 11.28 15.16 -16.96
N GLU A 102 10.66 15.37 -18.12
CA GLU A 102 11.34 16.00 -19.27
C GLU A 102 11.80 17.43 -18.97
N ARG A 103 11.08 18.16 -18.11
CA ARG A 103 11.47 19.49 -17.63
C ARG A 103 12.40 19.48 -16.41
N GLY A 104 12.79 18.31 -15.90
CA GLY A 104 13.63 18.18 -14.70
C GLY A 104 12.93 18.60 -13.40
N LEU A 105 11.59 18.52 -13.35
CA LEU A 105 10.78 18.80 -12.16
C LEU A 105 10.50 17.51 -11.37
N ASN A 106 10.09 17.65 -10.11
CA ASN A 106 9.62 16.53 -9.28
C ASN A 106 8.35 15.89 -9.89
N THR A 107 8.14 14.61 -9.62
CA THR A 107 6.95 13.85 -10.05
C THR A 107 6.04 13.55 -8.87
N PHE A 108 4.84 13.07 -9.16
CA PHE A 108 3.82 12.73 -8.16
C PHE A 108 3.56 11.23 -8.16
N ASP A 109 3.60 10.62 -6.98
CA ASP A 109 3.14 9.24 -6.82
C ASP A 109 1.62 9.17 -6.72
N PHE A 110 1.01 8.10 -7.26
CA PHE A 110 -0.41 7.84 -7.04
C PHE A 110 -0.58 6.81 -5.91
N ARG A 111 -1.23 7.26 -4.82
CA ARG A 111 -1.32 6.53 -3.55
C ARG A 111 -2.75 6.58 -2.98
N PRO A 112 -3.73 6.00 -3.69
CA PRO A 112 -5.14 6.11 -3.29
C PRO A 112 -5.44 5.32 -2.01
N HIS A 113 -6.52 5.71 -1.32
CA HIS A 113 -7.21 4.85 -0.36
C HIS A 113 -7.85 3.68 -1.12
N ALA A 114 -7.56 2.45 -0.69
CA ALA A 114 -8.20 1.29 -1.28
C ALA A 114 -8.20 0.07 -0.34
N GLY A 115 -9.31 -0.66 -0.37
CA GLY A 115 -9.46 -1.91 0.37
C GLY A 115 -9.44 -1.69 1.88
N GLU A 116 -9.90 -0.53 2.34
CA GLU A 116 -10.34 -0.33 3.71
C GLU A 116 -11.69 -1.02 3.92
N THR A 117 -12.65 -0.68 3.05
CA THR A 117 -13.97 -1.30 2.95
C THR A 117 -14.25 -1.64 1.47
N GLY A 118 -15.50 -1.57 1.02
CA GLY A 118 -15.83 -1.70 -0.40
C GLY A 118 -15.56 -3.05 -1.08
N ASP A 119 -15.49 -2.99 -2.42
CA ASP A 119 -15.26 -4.13 -3.30
C ASP A 119 -13.76 -4.51 -3.32
N VAL A 120 -13.47 -5.80 -3.18
CA VAL A 120 -12.11 -6.35 -3.28
C VAL A 120 -11.43 -6.06 -4.62
N MET A 121 -12.20 -5.80 -5.69
CA MET A 121 -11.65 -5.46 -7.01
C MET A 121 -11.00 -4.07 -7.05
N HIS A 122 -11.25 -3.20 -6.06
CA HIS A 122 -10.49 -1.96 -5.87
C HIS A 122 -8.98 -2.24 -5.70
N LEU A 123 -8.65 -3.34 -5.00
CA LEU A 123 -7.26 -3.78 -4.80
C LEU A 123 -6.62 -4.31 -6.08
N ALA A 124 -7.40 -4.97 -6.95
CA ALA A 124 -6.88 -5.41 -8.25
C ALA A 124 -6.55 -4.21 -9.15
N ALA A 125 -7.41 -3.18 -9.17
CA ALA A 125 -7.18 -1.96 -9.93
C ALA A 125 -5.96 -1.18 -9.41
N THR A 126 -5.86 -0.98 -8.10
CA THR A 126 -4.73 -0.27 -7.50
C THR A 126 -3.41 -1.03 -7.63
N TYR A 127 -3.40 -2.36 -7.57
CA TYR A 127 -2.20 -3.15 -7.88
C TYR A 127 -1.64 -2.87 -9.28
N MET A 128 -2.52 -2.71 -10.28
CA MET A 128 -2.09 -2.44 -11.66
C MET A 128 -1.62 -1.01 -11.89
N LEU A 129 -2.15 -0.05 -11.13
CA LEU A 129 -2.00 1.40 -11.40
C LEU A 129 -1.06 2.11 -10.41
N CYS A 130 -0.88 1.58 -9.20
CA CYS A 130 -0.29 2.30 -8.07
C CYS A 130 0.89 1.54 -7.47
N ARG A 131 1.87 2.27 -6.91
CA ARG A 131 3.03 1.68 -6.20
C ARG A 131 2.82 1.54 -4.69
N SER A 132 1.82 2.22 -4.16
CA SER A 132 1.40 2.11 -2.77
C SER A 132 -0.07 2.51 -2.65
N ILE A 133 -0.72 2.10 -1.57
CA ILE A 133 -2.08 2.48 -1.21
C ILE A 133 -2.17 2.78 0.28
N ASN A 134 -3.21 3.53 0.66
CA ASN A 134 -3.62 3.66 2.05
C ASN A 134 -4.64 2.55 2.38
N HIS A 135 -4.53 1.98 3.58
CA HIS A 135 -5.21 0.79 4.08
C HIS A 135 -4.77 -0.54 3.45
N GLY A 136 -5.57 -1.11 2.54
CA GLY A 136 -5.35 -2.46 2.00
C GLY A 136 -5.71 -3.62 2.94
N ILE A 137 -6.46 -3.37 4.02
CA ILE A 137 -6.81 -4.40 5.02
C ILE A 137 -7.78 -5.48 4.49
N ASN A 138 -8.44 -5.25 3.35
CA ASN A 138 -9.24 -6.27 2.66
C ASN A 138 -8.40 -7.27 1.84
N LEU A 139 -7.08 -7.05 1.71
CA LEU A 139 -6.16 -8.07 1.18
C LEU A 139 -6.17 -9.35 2.03
N ASP A 140 -6.62 -9.29 3.29
CA ASP A 140 -6.76 -10.48 4.13
C ASP A 140 -7.76 -11.50 3.56
N ARG A 141 -8.72 -11.03 2.75
CA ARG A 141 -9.75 -11.85 2.10
C ARG A 141 -9.34 -12.36 0.71
N GLN A 142 -8.21 -11.89 0.17
CA GLN A 142 -7.76 -12.18 -1.20
C GLN A 142 -6.33 -12.69 -1.21
N VAL A 143 -6.16 -14.00 -1.09
CA VAL A 143 -4.83 -14.65 -1.01
C VAL A 143 -3.98 -14.35 -2.25
N SER A 144 -4.56 -14.42 -3.44
CA SER A 144 -3.84 -14.17 -4.69
C SER A 144 -3.34 -12.73 -4.81
N LEU A 145 -4.20 -11.75 -4.54
CA LEU A 145 -3.80 -10.33 -4.56
C LEU A 145 -2.77 -10.06 -3.47
N GLN A 146 -2.95 -10.60 -2.26
CA GLN A 146 -1.97 -10.42 -1.20
C GLN A 146 -0.58 -10.93 -1.59
N TYR A 147 -0.51 -12.07 -2.30
CA TYR A 147 0.75 -12.58 -2.81
C TYR A 147 1.36 -11.69 -3.89
N LEU A 148 0.56 -11.14 -4.79
CA LEU A 148 1.02 -10.18 -5.80
C LEU A 148 1.57 -8.88 -5.17
N TYR A 149 0.87 -8.32 -4.18
CA TYR A 149 1.35 -7.16 -3.42
C TYR A 149 2.66 -7.45 -2.68
N TYR A 150 2.83 -8.67 -2.19
CA TYR A 150 4.08 -9.11 -1.60
C TYR A 150 5.21 -9.20 -2.64
N LEU A 151 4.99 -9.87 -3.78
CA LEU A 151 6.02 -10.03 -4.79
C LEU A 151 6.51 -8.68 -5.33
N ASP A 152 5.60 -7.77 -5.65
CA ASP A 152 5.97 -6.46 -6.19
C ASP A 152 6.25 -5.41 -5.10
N GLN A 153 6.18 -5.81 -3.83
CA GLN A 153 6.44 -4.97 -2.66
C GLN A 153 5.63 -3.65 -2.68
N VAL A 154 4.38 -3.73 -3.12
CA VAL A 154 3.45 -2.59 -3.15
C VAL A 154 3.21 -2.10 -1.71
N GLY A 155 3.41 -0.81 -1.49
CA GLY A 155 3.33 -0.21 -0.15
C GLY A 155 1.90 -0.16 0.40
N LEU A 156 1.74 -0.49 1.68
CA LEU A 156 0.47 -0.43 2.41
C LEU A 156 0.63 0.44 3.66
N SER A 157 0.01 1.62 3.67
CA SER A 157 -0.05 2.45 4.88
C SER A 157 -1.32 2.15 5.67
N ILE A 158 -1.18 1.41 6.77
CA ILE A 158 -2.33 0.92 7.55
C ILE A 158 -2.47 1.76 8.82
N SER A 159 -3.71 2.09 9.17
CA SER A 159 -4.05 2.86 10.38
C SER A 159 -4.89 2.01 11.36
N PRO A 160 -4.28 1.11 12.16
CA PRO A 160 -5.01 0.19 13.04
C PRO A 160 -5.98 0.87 14.02
N LEU A 161 -5.64 2.02 14.61
CA LEU A 161 -6.54 2.71 15.54
C LEU A 161 -7.79 3.27 14.85
N SER A 162 -7.64 3.89 13.68
CA SER A 162 -8.77 4.31 12.84
C SER A 162 -9.68 3.12 12.51
N ASN A 163 -9.10 2.02 12.00
CA ASN A 163 -9.86 0.82 11.67
C ASN A 163 -10.60 0.25 12.89
N ASN A 164 -9.97 0.27 14.07
CA ASN A 164 -10.56 -0.18 15.34
C ASN A 164 -11.73 0.68 15.80
N PHE A 165 -11.65 1.99 15.58
CA PHE A 165 -12.72 2.91 15.91
C PHE A 165 -13.93 2.71 14.98
N LEU A 166 -13.69 2.55 13.68
CA LEU A 166 -14.75 2.55 12.67
C LEU A 166 -15.45 1.20 12.51
N PHE A 167 -14.73 0.10 12.25
CA PHE A 167 -15.38 -1.14 11.80
C PHE A 167 -14.63 -2.46 12.05
N ARG A 168 -13.36 -2.46 12.51
CA ARG A 168 -12.57 -3.70 12.71
C ARG A 168 -11.73 -3.64 13.97
N LYS A 169 -12.09 -4.46 14.98
CA LYS A 169 -11.37 -4.52 16.26
C LYS A 169 -9.87 -4.75 16.08
N ILE A 170 -9.06 -4.12 16.93
CA ILE A 170 -7.60 -4.17 16.81
C ILE A 170 -7.06 -5.59 16.74
N ALA A 171 -7.59 -6.52 17.55
CA ALA A 171 -7.17 -7.93 17.57
C ALA A 171 -7.44 -8.68 16.26
N GLU A 172 -8.39 -8.21 15.46
CA GLU A 172 -8.78 -8.78 14.16
C GLU A 172 -8.13 -8.03 12.99
N ASN A 173 -7.33 -6.99 13.26
CA ASN A 173 -6.64 -6.26 12.22
C ASN A 173 -5.61 -7.18 11.53
N PRO A 174 -5.54 -7.22 10.18
CA PRO A 174 -4.64 -8.12 9.48
C PRO A 174 -3.18 -7.65 9.48
N PHE A 175 -2.89 -6.43 9.94
CA PHE A 175 -1.53 -5.87 10.03
C PHE A 175 -0.45 -6.87 10.49
N PRO A 176 -0.56 -7.54 11.67
CA PRO A 176 0.45 -8.50 12.12
C PRO A 176 0.67 -9.65 11.14
N LYS A 177 -0.38 -10.13 10.47
CA LYS A 177 -0.29 -11.21 9.48
C LYS A 177 0.41 -10.74 8.22
N LEU A 178 0.05 -9.56 7.71
CA LEU A 178 0.67 -8.96 6.52
C LEU A 178 2.16 -8.66 6.77
N PHE A 179 2.48 -8.09 7.92
CA PHE A 179 3.87 -7.82 8.33
C PHE A 179 4.69 -9.11 8.48
N LYS A 180 4.15 -10.14 9.13
CA LYS A 180 4.86 -11.44 9.26
C LYS A 180 5.13 -12.08 7.89
N ARG A 181 4.18 -11.98 6.95
CA ARG A 181 4.35 -12.43 5.55
C ARG A 181 5.37 -11.62 4.75
N GLY A 182 5.75 -10.43 5.22
CA GLY A 182 6.76 -9.59 4.59
C GLY A 182 6.21 -8.66 3.52
N LEU A 183 4.91 -8.35 3.57
CA LEU A 183 4.37 -7.24 2.78
C LEU A 183 4.99 -5.93 3.26
N ASN A 184 5.10 -4.98 2.32
CA ASN A 184 5.63 -3.65 2.56
C ASN A 184 4.60 -2.79 3.31
N VAL A 185 4.42 -3.07 4.60
CA VAL A 185 3.43 -2.40 5.47
C VAL A 185 4.07 -1.31 6.33
N THR A 186 3.32 -0.24 6.56
CA THR A 186 3.66 0.87 7.46
C THR A 186 2.47 1.20 8.36
N LEU A 187 2.73 1.96 9.42
CA LEU A 187 1.70 2.49 10.32
C LEU A 187 1.46 3.98 10.02
N SER A 188 0.20 4.37 9.96
CA SER A 188 -0.28 5.75 9.80
C SER A 188 -1.38 6.08 10.80
N THR A 189 -1.68 7.37 10.95
CA THR A 189 -2.68 7.87 11.92
C THR A 189 -4.07 8.04 11.33
N ASP A 190 -4.19 8.17 10.01
CA ASP A 190 -5.42 8.58 9.34
C ASP A 190 -5.87 9.98 9.82
N ASP A 191 -6.97 10.10 10.57
CA ASP A 191 -7.45 11.33 11.20
C ASP A 191 -7.05 11.44 12.69
N PRO A 192 -5.86 11.94 13.03
CA PRO A 192 -5.37 11.98 14.42
C PRO A 192 -6.26 12.80 15.35
N LEU A 193 -6.96 13.82 14.83
CA LEU A 193 -7.90 14.62 15.62
C LEU A 193 -9.11 13.80 16.10
N LEU A 194 -9.46 12.73 15.38
CA LEU A 194 -10.64 11.92 15.66
C LEU A 194 -10.29 10.66 16.47
N PHE A 195 -9.15 10.02 16.19
CA PHE A 195 -8.84 8.68 16.69
C PHE A 195 -7.79 8.62 17.81
N HIS A 196 -7.03 9.69 18.01
CA HIS A 196 -5.90 9.72 18.94
C HIS A 196 -6.17 10.67 20.11
N MET A 197 -5.62 10.34 21.27
CA MET A 197 -5.82 11.09 22.51
C MET A 197 -4.55 11.76 23.01
N SER A 198 -3.39 11.36 22.49
CA SER A 198 -2.09 11.91 22.86
C SER A 198 -1.69 13.11 22.00
N ASP A 199 -0.75 13.91 22.51
CA ASP A 199 -0.13 15.01 21.76
C ASP A 199 0.78 14.51 20.62
N ASP A 200 1.17 13.23 20.63
CA ASP A 200 2.01 12.58 19.62
C ASP A 200 1.25 11.38 18.97
N PRO A 201 0.29 11.64 18.06
CA PRO A 201 -0.63 10.62 17.54
C PRO A 201 0.08 9.43 16.89
N LEU A 202 1.12 9.69 16.10
CA LEU A 202 1.87 8.63 15.43
C LEU A 202 2.62 7.76 16.45
N LEU A 203 3.16 8.36 17.52
CA LEU A 203 3.84 7.59 18.56
C LEU A 203 2.85 6.71 19.34
N GLU A 204 1.63 7.21 19.57
CA GLU A 204 0.53 6.43 20.12
C GLU A 204 0.17 5.25 19.21
N GLU A 205 0.05 5.45 17.89
CA GLU A 205 -0.20 4.37 16.92
C GLU A 205 0.85 3.25 17.04
N TYR A 206 2.13 3.60 17.00
CA TYR A 206 3.23 2.63 17.14
C TYR A 206 3.22 1.94 18.51
N SER A 207 2.91 2.67 19.58
CA SER A 207 2.87 2.13 20.95
C SER A 207 1.73 1.12 21.13
N VAL A 208 0.53 1.46 20.63
CA VAL A 208 -0.64 0.58 20.70
C VAL A 208 -0.46 -0.63 19.78
N ALA A 209 0.03 -0.43 18.55
CA ALA A 209 0.32 -1.54 17.62
C ALA A 209 1.38 -2.49 18.21
N ARG A 210 2.44 -1.95 18.81
CA ARG A 210 3.47 -2.76 19.49
C ARG A 210 2.88 -3.61 20.61
N ALA A 211 2.08 -3.00 21.49
CA ALA A 211 1.49 -3.71 22.63
C ALA A 211 0.44 -4.73 22.20
N SER A 212 -0.39 -4.40 21.19
CA SER A 212 -1.50 -5.25 20.76
C SER A 212 -1.06 -6.40 19.85
N PHE A 213 -0.01 -6.20 19.05
CA PHE A 213 0.49 -7.18 18.09
C PHE A 213 1.77 -7.90 18.54
N ASP A 214 2.25 -7.62 19.75
CA ASP A 214 3.49 -8.18 20.32
C ASP A 214 4.71 -7.95 19.42
N LEU A 215 4.89 -6.70 18.96
CA LEU A 215 6.00 -6.32 18.09
C LEU A 215 7.28 -6.11 18.91
N SER A 216 8.37 -6.71 18.46
CA SER A 216 9.70 -6.45 19.00
C SER A 216 10.21 -5.05 18.61
N MET A 217 11.28 -4.57 19.24
CA MET A 217 11.91 -3.31 18.79
C MET A 217 12.43 -3.41 17.35
N THR A 218 12.93 -4.57 16.94
CA THR A 218 13.35 -4.79 15.56
C THR A 218 12.18 -4.66 14.58
N ASP A 219 10.99 -5.15 14.95
CA ASP A 219 9.80 -5.03 14.11
C ASP A 219 9.36 -3.57 13.96
N VAL A 220 9.34 -2.81 15.06
CA VAL A 220 9.03 -1.38 15.07
C VAL A 220 10.04 -0.61 14.20
N SER A 221 11.34 -0.89 14.34
CA SER A 221 12.38 -0.27 13.49
C SER A 221 12.23 -0.63 12.01
N GLU A 222 11.83 -1.85 11.68
CA GLU A 222 11.57 -2.28 10.30
C GLU A 222 10.38 -1.53 9.70
N ILE A 223 9.28 -1.40 10.45
CA ILE A 223 8.09 -0.65 10.04
C ILE A 223 8.44 0.84 9.81
N ALA A 224 9.19 1.45 10.73
CA ALA A 224 9.63 2.84 10.60
C ALA A 224 10.61 3.04 9.44
N ARG A 225 11.51 2.09 9.18
CA ARG A 225 12.39 2.10 8.00
C ARG A 225 11.58 2.06 6.71
N ASN A 226 10.57 1.19 6.65
CA ASN A 226 9.71 1.05 5.47
C ASN A 226 8.88 2.32 5.22
N SER A 227 8.45 3.04 6.27
CA SER A 227 7.70 4.30 6.10
C SER A 227 8.54 5.38 5.44
N VAL A 228 9.83 5.47 5.78
CA VAL A 228 10.76 6.39 5.10
C VAL A 228 10.99 5.97 3.64
N LEU A 229 11.08 4.67 3.36
CA LEU A 229 11.19 4.18 1.97
C LEU A 229 9.96 4.54 1.14
N GLN A 230 8.76 4.35 1.69
CA GLN A 230 7.48 4.69 1.07
C GLN A 230 7.21 6.20 1.01
N SER A 231 7.92 7.02 1.79
CA SER A 231 7.70 8.46 1.80
C SER A 231 8.03 9.13 0.45
N GLY A 232 7.46 10.30 0.23
CA GLY A 232 7.73 11.14 -0.94
C GLY A 232 8.95 12.06 -0.82
N PHE A 233 9.74 11.94 0.26
CA PHE A 233 10.91 12.78 0.48
C PHE A 233 12.00 12.53 -0.57
N GLU A 234 12.82 13.54 -0.84
CA GLU A 234 13.92 13.49 -1.78
C GLU A 234 15.01 12.51 -1.32
N ASP A 235 15.74 11.97 -2.29
CA ASP A 235 16.77 10.97 -2.05
C ASP A 235 17.85 11.44 -1.06
N SER A 236 18.19 12.74 -1.05
CA SER A 236 19.13 13.29 -0.07
C SER A 236 18.69 13.10 1.38
N TRP A 237 17.39 13.23 1.65
CA TRP A 237 16.82 12.99 2.98
C TRP A 237 16.77 11.50 3.30
N LYS A 238 16.38 10.68 2.32
CA LYS A 238 16.40 9.22 2.48
C LYS A 238 17.82 8.70 2.77
N GLN A 239 18.86 9.19 2.09
CA GLN A 239 20.26 8.85 2.39
C GLN A 239 20.68 9.28 3.80
N LYS A 240 20.21 10.46 4.23
CA LYS A 240 20.49 10.97 5.57
C LYS A 240 19.87 10.08 6.65
N TRP A 241 18.64 9.61 6.46
CA TRP A 241 17.93 8.81 7.46
C TRP A 241 18.21 7.31 7.39
N LEU A 242 18.37 6.75 6.18
CA LEU A 242 18.49 5.31 5.95
C LEU A 242 19.92 4.84 5.69
N GLY A 243 20.83 5.77 5.35
CA GLY A 243 22.22 5.47 5.00
C GLY A 243 22.52 5.70 3.52
N PRO A 244 23.80 5.87 3.16
CA PRO A 244 24.22 6.28 1.81
C PRO A 244 23.92 5.26 0.71
N ASN A 245 23.65 4.00 1.05
CA ASN A 245 23.41 2.90 0.11
C ASN A 245 21.97 2.35 0.21
N TYR A 246 21.01 3.13 0.72
CA TYR A 246 19.63 2.65 0.96
C TYR A 246 18.92 2.17 -0.32
N ASP A 247 19.29 2.74 -1.47
CA ASP A 247 18.79 2.46 -2.81
C ASP A 247 19.29 1.12 -3.38
N ARG A 248 20.40 0.60 -2.84
CA ARG A 248 21.01 -0.69 -3.26
C ARG A 248 20.30 -1.92 -2.68
N GLY A 249 19.12 -1.72 -2.10
CA GLY A 249 18.28 -2.77 -1.56
C GLY A 249 18.61 -3.19 -0.12
N VAL A 250 17.83 -4.14 0.39
CA VAL A 250 17.84 -4.56 1.80
C VAL A 250 19.16 -5.16 2.28
N THR A 251 20.02 -5.62 1.38
CA THR A 251 21.36 -6.14 1.70
C THR A 251 22.36 -5.08 2.12
N HIS A 252 22.03 -3.80 1.92
CA HIS A 252 22.86 -2.64 2.27
C HIS A 252 22.22 -1.80 3.40
N CYS A 253 21.39 -2.43 4.24
CA CYS A 253 20.74 -1.79 5.38
C CYS A 253 21.79 -1.28 6.38
N ASP A 254 21.76 0.02 6.68
CA ASP A 254 22.62 0.63 7.70
C ASP A 254 22.01 0.42 9.09
N GLU A 255 22.53 -0.56 9.83
CA GLU A 255 22.05 -0.88 11.19
C GLU A 255 22.20 0.30 12.15
N THR A 256 23.21 1.15 11.95
CA THR A 256 23.51 2.25 12.89
C THR A 256 22.47 3.36 12.82
N LYS A 257 21.88 3.57 11.63
CA LYS A 257 20.83 4.56 11.42
C LYS A 257 19.43 4.01 11.55
N THR A 258 19.18 2.83 10.97
CA THR A 258 17.83 2.26 10.91
C THR A 258 17.47 1.45 12.14
N HIS A 259 18.48 1.00 12.91
CA HIS A 259 18.32 0.04 14.01
C HIS A 259 17.67 -1.30 13.59
N VAL A 260 17.57 -1.56 12.29
CA VAL A 260 17.15 -2.85 11.75
C VAL A 260 18.39 -3.72 11.59
N PRO A 261 18.50 -4.85 12.32
CA PRO A 261 19.62 -5.77 12.16
C PRO A 261 19.74 -6.26 10.73
N LEU A 262 20.95 -6.34 10.20
CA LEU A 262 21.23 -6.77 8.83
C LEU A 262 20.75 -8.20 8.58
N ILE A 263 20.74 -9.07 9.61
CA ILE A 263 20.16 -10.40 9.50
C ILE A 263 18.65 -10.35 9.19
N ARG A 264 17.90 -9.41 9.78
CA ARG A 264 16.48 -9.20 9.49
C ARG A 264 16.29 -8.72 8.05
N ALA A 265 17.07 -7.73 7.63
CA ALA A 265 16.98 -7.17 6.28
C ALA A 265 17.37 -8.21 5.20
N LYS A 266 18.44 -8.99 5.44
CA LYS A 266 18.84 -10.11 4.57
C LYS A 266 17.77 -11.19 4.50
N TYR A 267 17.21 -11.59 5.62
CA TYR A 267 16.11 -12.57 5.67
C TYR A 267 14.95 -12.16 4.75
N ARG A 268 14.50 -10.90 4.81
CA ARG A 268 13.45 -10.36 3.94
C ARG A 268 13.83 -10.43 2.46
N GLY A 269 15.04 -9.98 2.11
CA GLY A 269 15.52 -9.96 0.74
C GLY A 269 15.69 -11.35 0.13
N GLU A 270 16.26 -12.28 0.90
CA GLU A 270 16.47 -13.66 0.47
C GLU A 270 15.14 -14.39 0.26
N HIS A 271 14.18 -14.24 1.17
CA HIS A 271 12.87 -14.88 1.03
C HIS A 271 12.10 -14.30 -0.17
N LEU A 272 12.11 -12.98 -0.37
CA LEU A 272 11.48 -12.38 -1.53
C LEU A 272 12.10 -12.90 -2.84
N ALA A 273 13.43 -12.99 -2.92
CA ALA A 273 14.12 -13.54 -4.07
C ALA A 273 13.77 -15.03 -4.31
N GLN A 274 13.63 -15.83 -3.25
CA GLN A 274 13.20 -17.22 -3.32
C GLN A 274 11.77 -17.35 -3.87
N GLU A 275 10.86 -16.47 -3.44
CA GLU A 275 9.47 -16.46 -3.90
C GLU A 275 9.38 -16.06 -5.39
N HIS A 276 10.15 -15.06 -5.84
CA HIS A 276 10.26 -14.75 -7.28
C HIS A 276 10.85 -15.92 -8.09
N MET A 277 11.87 -16.60 -7.55
CA MET A 277 12.46 -17.76 -8.20
C MET A 277 11.43 -18.89 -8.34
N LEU A 278 10.65 -19.15 -7.30
CA LEU A 278 9.57 -20.13 -7.30
C LEU A 278 8.55 -19.84 -8.41
N VAL A 279 8.03 -18.61 -8.47
CA VAL A 279 7.06 -18.19 -9.51
C VAL A 279 7.67 -18.34 -10.90
N SER A 280 8.92 -17.94 -11.09
CA SER A 280 9.62 -18.04 -12.37
C SER A 280 9.78 -19.50 -12.84
N LEU A 281 10.11 -20.41 -11.92
CA LEU A 281 10.25 -21.84 -12.23
C LEU A 281 8.89 -22.49 -12.55
N ILE A 282 7.83 -22.13 -11.83
CA ILE A 282 6.47 -22.56 -12.14
C ILE A 282 6.07 -22.10 -13.55
N ALA A 283 6.31 -20.82 -13.87
CA ALA A 283 6.02 -20.26 -15.19
C ALA A 283 6.83 -20.93 -16.32
N ALA A 284 8.04 -21.43 -16.03
CA ALA A 284 8.87 -22.19 -16.96
C ALA A 284 8.46 -23.67 -17.10
N ASN A 285 7.25 -24.07 -16.65
CA ASN A 285 6.76 -25.45 -16.61
C ASN A 285 7.60 -26.42 -15.76
N LYS A 286 8.47 -25.91 -14.88
CA LYS A 286 9.22 -26.73 -13.91
C LYS A 286 8.49 -26.94 -12.60
N GLY A 287 7.22 -26.53 -12.50
CA GLY A 287 6.43 -26.58 -11.26
C GLY A 287 6.37 -27.95 -10.59
N LYS A 288 6.43 -29.05 -11.36
CA LYS A 288 6.48 -30.43 -10.79
C LYS A 288 7.81 -30.73 -10.10
N GLU A 289 8.92 -30.31 -10.71
CA GLU A 289 10.26 -30.46 -10.12
C GLU A 289 10.39 -29.62 -8.86
N VAL A 290 9.92 -28.37 -8.92
CA VAL A 290 9.92 -27.47 -7.76
C VAL A 290 9.04 -27.97 -6.63
N LEU A 291 7.82 -28.44 -6.94
CA LEU A 291 6.95 -29.02 -5.92
C LEU A 291 7.60 -30.25 -5.26
N GLN A 292 8.26 -31.11 -6.04
CA GLN A 292 8.98 -32.26 -5.52
C GLN A 292 10.14 -31.84 -4.61
N GLU A 293 10.95 -30.86 -5.02
CA GLU A 293 12.05 -30.33 -4.21
C GLU A 293 11.54 -29.63 -2.95
N MET A 294 10.48 -28.83 -3.03
CA MET A 294 9.84 -28.21 -1.87
C MET A 294 9.31 -29.27 -0.91
N MET A 295 8.62 -30.31 -1.39
CA MET A 295 8.15 -31.42 -0.56
C MET A 295 9.30 -32.15 0.14
N VAL A 296 10.43 -32.33 -0.55
CA VAL A 296 11.65 -32.90 0.04
C VAL A 296 12.23 -31.96 1.09
N GLN A 297 12.41 -30.67 0.78
CA GLN A 297 12.97 -29.69 1.70
C GLN A 297 12.09 -29.49 2.94
N PHE A 298 10.77 -29.35 2.80
CA PHE A 298 9.84 -29.28 3.92
C PHE A 298 9.78 -30.61 4.69
N GLY A 299 9.84 -31.75 3.99
CA GLY A 299 9.93 -33.06 4.62
C GLY A 299 11.20 -33.21 5.45
N LEU A 300 12.35 -32.74 4.93
CA LEU A 300 13.63 -32.73 5.60
C LEU A 300 13.67 -31.72 6.76
N ALA A 301 13.13 -30.50 6.60
CA ALA A 301 13.03 -29.51 7.67
C ALA A 301 12.11 -30.00 8.81
N ARG A 302 10.98 -30.65 8.46
CA ARG A 302 10.08 -31.29 9.42
C ARG A 302 10.73 -32.46 10.15
N ASN A 303 11.54 -33.25 9.45
CA ASN A 303 12.19 -34.44 10.01
C ASN A 303 13.59 -34.16 10.59
N GLY A 304 14.17 -32.98 10.35
CA GLY A 304 15.56 -32.64 10.64
C GLY A 304 15.92 -32.66 12.12
N HIS A 305 14.92 -32.64 13.00
CA HIS A 305 15.07 -32.82 14.44
C HIS A 305 14.28 -34.03 14.98
N LYS A 306 13.61 -34.79 14.10
CA LYS A 306 12.78 -35.92 14.52
C LYS A 306 13.61 -37.05 15.10
N GLN A 307 14.80 -37.34 14.55
CA GLN A 307 15.73 -38.30 15.16
C GLN A 307 16.18 -37.86 16.56
N ILE A 308 16.54 -36.59 16.75
CA ILE A 308 16.91 -36.06 18.08
C ILE A 308 15.72 -36.16 19.05
N PHE A 309 14.50 -35.94 18.58
CA PHE A 309 13.29 -36.05 19.39
C PHE A 309 12.97 -37.51 19.74
N ASP A 310 13.02 -38.41 18.76
CA ASP A 310 12.76 -39.85 18.90
C ASP A 310 13.83 -40.54 19.78
N ASP A 311 15.08 -40.07 19.74
CA ASP A 311 16.20 -40.56 20.57
C ASP A 311 16.10 -40.11 22.04
N ASN A 312 15.34 -39.04 22.34
CA ASN A 312 15.26 -38.41 23.66
C ASN A 312 13.86 -38.46 24.31
N VAL A 313 12.85 -38.99 23.63
CA VAL A 313 11.49 -39.16 24.17
C VAL A 313 11.19 -40.66 24.34
N PRO A 314 10.76 -41.13 25.53
CA PRO A 314 10.45 -42.54 25.75
C PRO A 314 9.36 -43.05 24.81
N VAL A 315 9.60 -44.20 24.17
CA VAL A 315 8.66 -44.87 23.27
C VAL A 315 7.34 -45.14 23.99
N GLY A 316 6.29 -44.35 23.68
CA GLY A 316 4.96 -44.54 24.27
C GLY A 316 4.00 -43.34 24.15
N THR A 317 4.47 -42.13 23.84
CA THR A 317 3.59 -40.97 23.59
C THR A 317 3.21 -40.89 22.12
N SER A 318 2.07 -41.48 21.76
CA SER A 318 1.45 -41.23 20.45
C SER A 318 0.97 -39.78 20.38
N PHE A 319 1.53 -39.00 19.46
CA PHE A 319 0.91 -37.74 19.03
C PHE A 319 -0.38 -38.05 18.25
N PRO A 320 -1.43 -37.20 18.34
CA PRO A 320 -2.66 -37.41 17.59
C PRO A 320 -2.37 -37.44 16.09
N GLU A 321 -2.90 -38.44 15.40
CA GLU A 321 -2.75 -38.57 13.94
C GLU A 321 -3.37 -37.39 13.19
N GLN A 322 -2.73 -37.08 12.06
CA GLN A 322 -3.08 -36.03 11.10
C GLN A 322 -4.52 -36.19 10.60
N ASN A 323 -5.50 -35.56 11.26
CA ASN A 323 -6.83 -35.25 10.70
C ASN A 323 -7.59 -34.22 11.56
N GLN A 324 -6.87 -33.33 12.25
CA GLN A 324 -7.48 -32.21 12.97
C GLN A 324 -6.89 -30.89 12.45
N LEU A 325 -7.43 -30.46 11.30
CA LEU A 325 -7.49 -29.07 10.88
C LEU A 325 -8.96 -28.72 10.65
#